data_AF-A0A2V7ELR4-F1
#
_entry.id   AF-A0A2V7ELR4-F1
#
_cell.length_a   1.000
_cell.length_b   1.000
_cell.length_c   1.000
_cell.angle_alpha   90.00
_cell.angle_beta   90.00
_cell.angle_gamma   90.00
#
_symmetry.space_group_name_H-M   'P 1'
#
loop_
_entity.id
_entity.type
_entity.pdbx_description
1 polymer ?
#
loop_
_entity_poly.entity_id
_entity_poly.type
_entity_poly.pdbx_seq_one_letter_code
_entity_poly.pdbx_strand_id
1 'polypeptide(L)'
;MDQRIEPLTSIEPATPTTGERRMRRSAGINKAFRAIKAQHAANRSAMEVLADRMISIASSTPFLAIHGLLFAGWVYWNLPFSGLPLFDPYPYGMLTMVVSLEAIVLSIFVLMTQSRESRIGELREELTLQVNLRMEEEITKTLHLVAGLYSRLNLALADDPELRAMLEPLDPKRIEQDLAEQISASMPQFQLRRRKYIDKAVS
;
A
#
# COMPACT_ATOMS: atom_id res chain seq x y z
N MET A 1 -21.44 22.82 -69.78
CA MET A 1 -22.66 22.31 -69.13
C MET A 1 -22.56 20.80 -69.19
N ASP A 2 -21.75 20.21 -68.33
CA ASP A 2 -22.04 19.92 -66.92
C ASP A 2 -22.96 18.70 -66.76
N GLN A 3 -22.33 17.57 -66.45
CA GLN A 3 -22.92 16.49 -65.66
C GLN A 3 -21.78 15.55 -65.24
N ARG A 4 -21.31 15.71 -64.02
CA ARG A 4 -20.63 14.63 -63.31
C ARG A 4 -21.20 14.49 -61.91
N ILE A 5 -21.74 13.31 -61.66
CA ILE A 5 -22.37 12.87 -60.43
C ILE A 5 -21.29 12.61 -59.35
N GLU A 6 -21.56 13.15 -58.15
CA GLU A 6 -20.95 12.99 -56.81
C GLU A 6 -20.60 11.53 -56.40
N PRO A 7 -19.63 11.26 -55.48
CA PRO A 7 -19.82 11.64 -54.08
C PRO A 7 -18.59 12.17 -53.33
N LEU A 8 -18.85 13.13 -52.46
CA LEU A 8 -18.04 13.41 -51.27
C LEU A 8 -17.90 12.12 -50.43
N THR A 9 -16.75 11.44 -50.58
CA THR A 9 -16.27 10.45 -49.61
C THR A 9 -16.02 11.19 -48.30
N SER A 10 -17.09 11.30 -47.52
CA SER A 10 -17.09 11.75 -46.14
C SER A 10 -16.28 10.72 -45.38
N ILE A 11 -15.01 11.02 -45.13
CA ILE A 11 -14.24 10.33 -44.10
C ILE A 11 -14.85 10.77 -42.78
N GLU A 12 -15.96 10.15 -42.40
CA GLU A 12 -16.45 10.19 -41.03
C GLU A 12 -15.40 9.43 -40.20
N PRO A 13 -14.66 10.08 -39.29
CA PRO A 13 -13.73 9.35 -38.43
C PRO A 13 -14.58 8.39 -37.59
N ALA A 14 -14.43 7.09 -37.88
CA ALA A 14 -15.17 6.02 -37.22
C ALA A 14 -15.24 6.28 -35.71
N THR A 15 -16.46 6.41 -35.19
CA THR A 15 -16.69 6.60 -33.77
C THR A 15 -16.12 5.38 -33.04
N PRO A 16 -15.14 5.56 -32.13
CA PRO A 16 -14.46 4.42 -31.52
C PRO A 16 -15.46 3.55 -30.76
N THR A 17 -15.39 2.25 -31.00
CA THR A 17 -16.32 1.27 -30.45
C THR A 17 -16.23 1.25 -28.92
N THR A 18 -17.31 0.86 -28.24
CA THR A 18 -17.39 0.83 -26.76
C THR A 18 -16.27 -0.01 -26.12
N GLY A 19 -15.76 -1.02 -26.83
CA GLY A 19 -14.62 -1.85 -26.41
C GLY A 19 -13.29 -1.10 -26.38
N GLU A 20 -13.01 -0.28 -27.40
CA GLU A 20 -11.77 0.50 -27.49
C GLU A 20 -11.69 1.58 -26.40
N ARG A 21 -12.81 2.21 -26.06
CA ARG A 21 -12.85 3.21 -24.97
C ARG A 21 -12.56 2.59 -23.61
N ARG A 22 -13.12 1.40 -23.33
CA ARG A 22 -12.83 0.66 -22.08
C ARG A 22 -11.36 0.24 -22.00
N MET A 23 -10.81 -0.28 -23.11
CA MET A 23 -9.42 -0.73 -23.15
C MET A 23 -8.41 0.42 -23.01
N ARG A 24 -8.69 1.60 -23.59
CA ARG A 24 -7.85 2.80 -23.41
C ARG A 24 -7.88 3.31 -21.96
N ARG A 25 -9.04 3.23 -21.28
CA ARG A 25 -9.19 3.63 -19.87
C ARG A 25 -8.45 2.67 -18.92
N SER A 26 -8.57 1.35 -19.14
CA SER A 26 -7.84 0.35 -18.35
C SER A 26 -6.32 0.36 -18.63
N ALA A 27 -5.91 0.67 -19.86
CA ALA A 27 -4.51 0.84 -20.20
C ALA A 27 -3.87 2.03 -19.48
N GLY A 28 -4.59 3.14 -19.30
CA GLY A 28 -4.12 4.31 -18.56
C GLY A 28 -3.83 4.01 -17.09
N ILE A 29 -4.75 3.31 -16.41
CA ILE A 29 -4.62 2.93 -14.99
C ILE A 29 -3.44 1.97 -14.79
N ASN A 30 -3.33 0.94 -15.63
CA ASN A 30 -2.22 -0.01 -15.56
C ASN A 30 -0.87 0.65 -15.86
N LYS A 31 -0.84 1.63 -16.76
CA LYS A 31 0.39 2.39 -17.07
C LYS A 31 0.81 3.28 -15.91
N ALA A 32 -0.14 3.95 -15.24
CA ALA A 32 0.13 4.75 -14.04
C ALA A 32 0.69 3.88 -12.90
N PHE A 33 0.07 2.72 -12.63
CA PHE A 33 0.57 1.77 -11.64
C PHE A 33 1.97 1.24 -11.99
N ARG A 34 2.23 0.94 -13.26
CA ARG A 34 3.56 0.51 -13.72
C ARG A 34 4.59 1.62 -13.62
N ALA A 35 4.21 2.88 -13.86
CA ALA A 35 5.11 4.03 -13.73
C ALA A 35 5.53 4.25 -12.26
N ILE A 36 4.58 4.18 -11.33
CA ILE A 36 4.86 4.26 -9.89
C ILE A 36 5.77 3.10 -9.45
N LYS A 37 5.46 1.86 -9.87
CA LYS A 37 6.32 0.69 -9.58
C LYS A 37 7.71 0.83 -10.20
N ALA A 38 7.82 1.36 -11.42
CA ALA A 38 9.09 1.53 -12.11
C ALA A 38 9.96 2.62 -11.45
N GLN A 39 9.36 3.73 -11.01
CA GLN A 39 10.07 4.79 -10.30
C GLN A 39 10.59 4.31 -8.94
N HIS A 40 9.84 3.48 -8.23
CA HIS A 40 10.32 2.82 -7.00
C HIS A 40 11.34 1.71 -7.25
N ALA A 41 11.29 1.02 -8.39
CA ALA A 41 12.29 0.03 -8.76
C ALA A 41 13.63 0.67 -9.19
N ALA A 42 13.59 1.86 -9.79
CA ALA A 42 14.77 2.58 -10.26
C ALA A 42 15.65 3.14 -9.12
N ASN A 43 15.07 3.40 -7.95
CA ASN A 43 15.78 3.92 -6.78
C ASN A 43 16.29 2.83 -5.83
N ARG A 44 16.35 1.57 -6.26
CA ARG A 44 16.81 0.47 -5.40
C ARG A 44 18.31 0.53 -5.20
N SER A 45 18.75 0.52 -3.95
CA SER A 45 20.16 0.32 -3.61
C SER A 45 20.59 -1.11 -3.98
N ALA A 46 21.85 -1.29 -4.37
CA ALA A 46 22.42 -2.62 -4.63
C ALA A 46 22.25 -3.56 -3.41
N MET A 47 22.30 -3.00 -2.19
CA MET A 47 22.07 -3.75 -0.95
C MET A 47 20.61 -4.21 -0.81
N GLU A 48 19.64 -3.40 -1.25
CA GLU A 48 18.22 -3.76 -1.24
C GLU A 48 17.90 -4.89 -2.22
N VAL A 49 18.53 -4.87 -3.40
CA VAL A 49 18.42 -5.96 -4.38
C VAL A 49 18.99 -7.26 -3.81
N LEU A 50 20.11 -7.19 -3.10
CA LEU A 50 20.71 -8.35 -2.45
C LEU A 50 19.83 -8.89 -1.32
N ALA A 51 19.31 -8.02 -0.45
CA ALA A 51 18.43 -8.43 0.64
C ALA A 51 17.13 -9.07 0.14
N ASP A 52 16.47 -8.49 -0.86
CA ASP A 52 15.26 -9.07 -1.46
C ASP A 52 15.53 -10.48 -2.03
N ARG A 53 16.72 -10.71 -2.63
CA ARG A 53 17.14 -12.04 -3.10
C ARG A 53 17.41 -13.01 -1.94
N MET A 54 18.11 -12.57 -0.91
CA MET A 54 18.40 -13.41 0.26
C MET A 54 17.09 -13.82 0.97
N ILE A 55 16.15 -12.90 1.12
CA ILE A 55 14.84 -13.17 1.73
C ILE A 55 13.98 -14.06 0.84
N SER A 56 13.99 -13.88 -0.48
CA SER A 56 13.21 -14.75 -1.37
C SER A 56 13.71 -16.20 -1.34
N ILE A 57 15.03 -16.39 -1.18
CA ILE A 57 15.64 -17.71 -0.98
C ILE A 57 15.27 -18.25 0.41
N ALA A 58 15.41 -17.44 1.47
CA ALA A 58 15.14 -17.86 2.85
C ALA A 58 13.65 -18.14 3.13
N SER A 59 12.74 -17.45 2.46
CA SER A 59 11.28 -17.67 2.54
C SER A 59 10.78 -18.83 1.68
N SER A 60 11.68 -19.49 0.93
CA SER A 60 11.33 -20.61 0.07
C SER A 60 11.14 -21.90 0.89
N THR A 61 10.03 -22.60 0.67
CA THR A 61 9.75 -23.92 1.28
C THR A 61 10.90 -24.93 1.17
N PRO A 62 11.60 -25.09 0.02
CA PRO A 62 12.76 -25.98 -0.07
C PRO A 62 13.96 -25.55 0.80
N PHE A 63 14.17 -24.25 1.04
CA PHE A 63 15.26 -23.78 1.90
C PHE A 63 15.10 -24.28 3.34
N LEU A 64 13.87 -24.22 3.85
CA LEU A 64 13.52 -24.76 5.17
C LEU A 64 13.75 -26.27 5.25
N ALA A 65 13.35 -27.02 4.22
CA ALA A 65 13.54 -28.47 4.17
C ALA A 65 15.02 -28.87 4.15
N ILE A 66 15.86 -28.16 3.36
CA ILE A 66 17.30 -28.38 3.31
C ILE A 66 17.94 -28.10 4.69
N HIS A 67 17.58 -26.99 5.34
CA HIS A 67 18.06 -26.68 6.69
C HIS A 67 17.66 -27.74 7.71
N GLY A 68 16.41 -28.21 7.67
CA GLY A 68 15.93 -29.30 8.52
C GLY A 68 16.72 -30.59 8.34
N LEU A 69 17.01 -30.98 7.09
CA LEU A 69 17.83 -32.15 6.79
C LEU A 69 19.29 -31.97 7.21
N LEU A 70 19.85 -30.77 7.02
CA LEU A 70 21.22 -30.46 7.43
C LEU A 70 21.37 -30.55 8.94
N PHE A 71 20.43 -29.99 9.71
CA PHE A 71 20.43 -30.11 11.18
C PHE A 71 20.22 -31.55 11.63
N ALA A 72 19.30 -32.29 11.02
CA ALA A 72 19.09 -33.70 11.34
C ALA A 72 20.34 -34.53 11.05
N GLY A 73 21.01 -34.28 9.92
CA GLY A 73 22.26 -34.92 9.54
C GLY A 73 23.41 -34.57 10.49
N TRP A 74 23.52 -33.30 10.91
CA TRP A 74 24.53 -32.86 11.88
C TRP A 74 24.36 -33.53 13.23
N VAL A 75 23.12 -33.60 13.73
CA VAL A 75 22.79 -34.30 14.98
C VAL A 75 23.13 -35.78 14.83
N TYR A 76 22.70 -36.44 13.75
CA TYR A 76 22.97 -37.85 13.50
C TYR A 76 24.47 -38.17 13.43
N TRP A 77 25.27 -37.30 12.80
CA TRP A 77 26.74 -37.46 12.73
C TRP A 77 27.40 -37.40 14.12
N ASN A 78 26.89 -36.56 15.02
CA ASN A 78 27.43 -36.38 16.37
C ASN A 78 26.83 -37.34 17.42
N LEU A 79 25.95 -38.27 17.03
CA LEU A 79 25.47 -39.31 17.93
C LEU A 79 26.61 -40.28 18.32
N PRO A 80 26.67 -40.75 19.57
CA PRO A 80 27.75 -41.60 20.07
C PRO A 80 27.84 -42.98 19.38
N PHE A 81 26.79 -43.37 18.62
CA PHE A 81 26.74 -44.62 17.86
C PHE A 81 27.20 -44.46 16.40
N SER A 82 27.57 -43.25 15.94
CA SER A 82 27.94 -42.99 14.54
C SER A 82 29.32 -43.54 14.15
N GLY A 83 30.15 -43.94 15.11
CA GLY A 83 31.49 -44.49 14.88
C GLY A 83 32.51 -43.48 14.35
N LEU A 84 32.14 -42.20 14.28
CA LEU A 84 32.95 -41.09 13.78
C LEU A 84 33.46 -40.22 14.94
N PRO A 85 34.58 -39.50 14.78
CA PRO A 85 35.05 -38.57 15.81
C PRO A 85 34.00 -37.48 16.06
N LEU A 86 33.65 -37.26 17.34
CA LEU A 86 32.70 -36.22 17.74
C LEU A 86 33.26 -34.84 17.39
N PHE A 87 32.74 -34.25 16.32
CA PHE A 87 33.18 -32.95 15.81
C PHE A 87 32.58 -31.80 16.64
N ASP A 88 31.31 -31.91 17.04
CA ASP A 88 30.57 -30.94 17.84
C ASP A 88 29.78 -31.67 18.95
N PRO A 89 30.43 -31.99 20.10
CA PRO A 89 29.78 -32.68 21.20
C PRO A 89 28.59 -31.90 21.74
N TYR A 90 27.58 -32.61 22.27
CA TYR A 90 26.48 -31.99 23.00
C TYR A 90 27.05 -31.06 24.09
N PRO A 91 26.74 -29.74 24.07
CA PRO A 91 25.50 -29.09 23.59
C PRO A 91 25.52 -28.45 22.18
N TYR A 92 26.36 -28.91 21.24
CA TYR A 92 26.46 -28.40 19.86
C TYR A 92 26.83 -26.91 19.77
N GLY A 93 27.96 -26.54 20.38
CA GLY A 93 28.41 -25.15 20.47
C GLY A 93 28.71 -24.50 19.11
N MET A 94 29.25 -25.27 18.15
CA MET A 94 29.55 -24.71 16.83
C MET A 94 28.28 -24.48 16.01
N LEU A 95 27.37 -25.45 16.00
CA LEU A 95 26.08 -25.31 15.30
C LEU A 95 25.30 -24.10 15.84
N THR A 96 25.19 -23.98 17.16
CA THR A 96 24.46 -22.87 17.79
C THR A 96 25.08 -21.50 17.48
N MET A 97 26.41 -21.40 17.48
CA MET A 97 27.11 -20.16 17.10
C MET A 97 26.79 -19.77 15.65
N VAL A 98 26.95 -20.69 14.70
CA VAL A 98 26.72 -20.42 13.27
C VAL A 98 25.25 -20.05 13.01
N VAL A 99 24.31 -20.81 13.57
CA VAL A 99 22.87 -20.54 13.41
C VAL A 99 22.48 -19.20 14.02
N SER A 100 23.06 -18.82 15.16
CA SER A 100 22.77 -17.53 15.79
C SER A 100 23.23 -16.35 14.92
N LEU A 101 24.42 -16.46 14.32
CA LEU A 101 24.93 -15.45 13.40
C LEU A 101 24.07 -15.36 12.14
N GLU A 102 23.71 -16.50 11.56
CA GLU A 102 22.83 -16.57 10.40
C GLU A 102 21.46 -15.94 10.69
N ALA A 103 20.86 -16.23 11.85
CA ALA A 103 19.59 -15.66 12.26
C ALA A 103 19.64 -14.13 12.40
N ILE A 104 20.72 -13.57 12.95
CA ILE A 104 20.89 -12.11 13.04
C ILE A 104 20.95 -11.49 11.64
N VAL A 105 21.73 -12.07 10.72
CA VAL A 105 21.85 -11.58 9.34
C VAL A 105 20.49 -11.63 8.62
N LEU A 106 19.75 -12.74 8.75
CA LEU A 106 18.41 -12.87 8.19
C LEU A 106 17.43 -11.84 8.79
N SER A 107 17.48 -11.62 10.11
CA SER A 107 16.64 -10.63 10.78
C SER A 107 16.91 -9.21 10.28
N ILE A 108 18.18 -8.85 10.02
CA ILE A 108 18.54 -7.54 9.46
C ILE A 108 17.96 -7.39 8.06
N PHE A 109 18.09 -8.42 7.20
CA PHE A 109 17.50 -8.38 5.86
C PHE A 109 15.98 -8.23 5.93
N VAL A 110 15.31 -9.01 6.77
CA VAL A 110 13.86 -8.91 6.98
C VAL A 110 13.47 -7.51 7.43
N LEU A 111 14.17 -6.92 8.41
CA LEU A 111 13.90 -5.57 8.90
C LEU A 111 14.08 -4.52 7.80
N MET A 112 15.10 -4.67 6.96
CA MET A 112 15.37 -3.75 5.85
C MET A 112 14.24 -3.80 4.81
N THR A 113 13.77 -4.99 4.43
CA THR A 113 12.64 -5.14 3.51
C THR A 113 11.34 -4.64 4.15
N GLN A 114 11.10 -4.90 5.44
CA GLN A 114 9.94 -4.37 6.15
C GLN A 114 9.93 -2.84 6.22
N SER A 115 11.05 -2.22 6.59
CA SER A 115 11.18 -0.75 6.62
C SER A 115 10.90 -0.12 5.26
N ARG A 116 11.39 -0.74 4.19
CA ARG A 116 11.13 -0.32 2.81
C ARG A 116 9.65 -0.43 2.44
N GLU A 117 9.02 -1.57 2.70
CA GLU A 117 7.60 -1.78 2.42
C GLU A 117 6.71 -0.83 3.26
N SER A 118 7.10 -0.52 4.51
CA SER A 118 6.41 0.48 5.34
C SER A 118 6.41 1.86 4.69
N ARG A 119 7.60 2.34 4.26
CA ARG A 119 7.72 3.65 3.59
C ARG A 119 6.94 3.72 2.28
N ILE A 120 6.90 2.63 1.52
CA ILE A 120 6.08 2.54 0.30
C ILE A 120 4.58 2.53 0.66
N GLY A 121 4.21 1.84 1.73
CA GLY A 121 2.86 1.81 2.27
C GLY A 121 2.36 3.19 2.66
N GLU A 122 3.15 3.93 3.44
CA GLU A 122 2.86 5.31 3.87
C GLU A 122 2.65 6.24 2.67
N LEU A 123 3.54 6.20 1.68
CA LEU A 123 3.39 7.02 0.46
C LEU A 123 2.13 6.64 -0.33
N ARG A 124 1.81 5.34 -0.42
CA ARG A 124 0.60 4.87 -1.10
C ARG A 124 -0.66 5.36 -0.37
N GLU A 125 -0.64 5.35 0.96
CA GLU A 125 -1.74 5.84 1.79
C GLU A 125 -1.94 7.34 1.60
N GLU A 126 -0.87 8.13 1.64
CA GLU A 126 -0.90 9.56 1.37
C GLU A 126 -1.48 9.88 -0.02
N LEU A 127 -1.00 9.19 -1.07
CA LEU A 127 -1.52 9.37 -2.42
C LEU A 127 -3.00 8.98 -2.54
N THR A 128 -3.40 7.90 -1.86
CA THR A 128 -4.80 7.47 -1.84
C THR A 128 -5.68 8.52 -1.18
N LEU A 129 -5.24 9.08 -0.06
CA LEU A 129 -5.93 10.17 0.63
C LEU A 129 -6.06 11.40 -0.27
N GLN A 130 -4.98 11.83 -0.92
CA GLN A 130 -5.00 12.98 -1.84
C GLN A 130 -5.98 12.77 -3.01
N VAL A 131 -5.99 11.58 -3.62
CA VAL A 131 -6.94 11.25 -4.69
C VAL A 131 -8.37 11.27 -4.17
N ASN A 132 -8.63 10.74 -2.97
CA ASN A 132 -9.98 10.75 -2.39
C ASN A 132 -10.46 12.18 -2.10
N LEU A 133 -9.62 13.03 -1.48
CA LEU A 133 -9.96 14.43 -1.25
C LEU A 133 -10.23 15.18 -2.56
N ARG A 134 -9.46 14.88 -3.60
CA ARG A 134 -9.68 15.45 -4.94
C ARG A 134 -11.00 14.98 -5.56
N MET A 135 -11.32 13.70 -5.43
CA MET A 135 -12.59 13.13 -5.90
C MET A 135 -13.77 13.76 -5.17
N GLU A 136 -13.69 13.97 -3.86
CA GLU A 136 -14.71 14.69 -3.09
C GLU A 136 -14.96 16.09 -3.63
N GLU A 137 -13.91 16.90 -3.86
CA GLU A 137 -14.06 18.23 -4.47
C GLU A 137 -14.75 18.18 -5.85
N GLU A 138 -14.38 17.21 -6.68
CA GLU A 138 -14.97 17.01 -8.02
C GLU A 138 -16.43 16.55 -7.94
N ILE A 139 -16.78 15.71 -6.96
CA ILE A 139 -18.14 15.27 -6.67
C ILE A 139 -18.99 16.45 -6.22
N THR A 140 -18.53 17.25 -5.25
CA THR A 140 -19.25 18.45 -4.78
C THR A 140 -19.49 19.42 -5.93
N LYS A 141 -18.48 19.67 -6.78
CA LYS A 141 -18.64 20.52 -7.98
C LYS A 141 -19.66 19.95 -8.96
N THR A 142 -19.64 18.64 -9.18
CA THR A 142 -20.62 17.96 -10.04
C THR A 142 -22.02 18.11 -9.47
N LEU A 143 -22.18 17.96 -8.15
CA LEU A 143 -23.45 18.16 -7.45
C LEU A 143 -23.95 19.60 -7.57
N HIS A 144 -23.07 20.59 -7.44
CA HIS A 144 -23.39 22.01 -7.70
C HIS A 144 -23.89 22.25 -9.12
N LEU A 145 -23.23 21.64 -10.13
CA LEU A 145 -23.66 21.75 -11.52
C LEU A 145 -25.04 21.12 -11.75
N VAL A 146 -25.30 19.95 -11.14
CA VAL A 146 -26.60 19.28 -11.22
C VAL A 146 -27.68 20.11 -10.52
N ALA A 147 -27.42 20.62 -9.31
CA ALA A 147 -28.35 21.51 -8.60
C ALA A 147 -28.63 22.80 -9.40
N GLY A 148 -27.60 23.36 -10.04
CA GLY A 148 -27.74 24.48 -10.97
C GLY A 148 -28.61 24.15 -12.20
N LEU A 149 -28.57 22.92 -12.68
CA LEU A 149 -29.44 22.46 -13.78
C LEU A 149 -30.91 22.35 -13.34
N TYR A 150 -31.16 21.79 -12.15
CA TYR A 150 -32.50 21.67 -11.58
C TYR A 150 -33.18 23.04 -11.43
N SER A 151 -32.45 24.03 -10.91
CA SER A 151 -32.97 25.40 -10.76
C SER A 151 -33.29 26.07 -12.11
N ARG A 152 -32.47 25.84 -13.16
CA ARG A 152 -32.73 26.33 -14.53
C ARG A 152 -33.95 25.70 -15.17
N LEU A 153 -34.25 24.44 -14.83
CA LEU A 153 -35.39 23.68 -15.36
C LEU A 153 -36.70 23.92 -14.57
N ASN A 154 -36.69 24.82 -13.57
CA ASN A 154 -37.81 25.05 -12.64
C ASN A 154 -38.29 23.77 -11.92
N LEU A 155 -37.39 22.81 -11.73
CA LEU A 155 -37.66 21.61 -10.94
C LEU A 155 -37.26 21.87 -9.50
N ALA A 156 -38.16 21.58 -8.56
CA ALA A 156 -37.82 21.61 -7.15
C ALA A 156 -36.78 20.53 -6.85
N LEU A 157 -35.63 20.92 -6.32
CA LEU A 157 -34.69 19.98 -5.74
C LEU A 157 -35.39 19.32 -4.53
N ALA A 158 -35.31 17.99 -4.42
CA ALA A 158 -35.86 17.31 -3.25
C ALA A 158 -35.23 17.90 -1.98
N ASP A 159 -36.06 18.20 -0.96
CA ASP A 159 -35.62 18.88 0.25
C ASP A 159 -34.92 17.88 1.19
N ASP A 160 -33.74 17.43 0.77
CA ASP A 160 -32.94 16.44 1.46
C ASP A 160 -31.82 17.15 2.25
N PRO A 161 -31.83 17.09 3.59
CA PRO A 161 -30.77 17.66 4.43
C PRO A 161 -29.40 17.02 4.16
N GLU A 162 -29.34 15.75 3.74
CA GLU A 162 -28.09 15.05 3.40
C GLU A 162 -27.47 15.65 2.14
N LEU A 163 -28.29 15.90 1.11
CA LEU A 163 -27.84 16.53 -0.13
C LEU A 163 -27.30 17.95 0.10
N ARG A 164 -27.91 18.71 1.01
CA ARG A 164 -27.41 20.04 1.41
C ARG A 164 -26.04 19.96 2.08
N ALA A 165 -25.83 18.96 2.94
CA ALA A 165 -24.53 18.73 3.56
C ALA A 165 -23.45 18.34 2.53
N MET A 166 -23.79 17.53 1.52
CA MET A 166 -22.86 17.14 0.44
C MET A 166 -22.49 18.30 -0.50
N LEU A 167 -23.31 19.35 -0.58
CA LEU A 167 -23.03 20.56 -1.36
C LEU A 167 -22.05 21.50 -0.62
N GLU A 168 -21.84 21.33 0.68
CA GLU A 168 -20.83 22.11 1.39
C GLU A 168 -19.42 21.65 0.98
N PRO A 169 -18.48 22.58 0.74
CA PRO A 169 -17.10 22.19 0.46
C PRO A 169 -16.49 21.48 1.66
N LEU A 170 -15.73 20.41 1.39
CA LEU A 170 -14.92 19.74 2.41
C LEU A 170 -13.98 20.76 3.06
N ASP A 171 -14.13 20.98 4.38
CA ASP A 171 -13.25 21.86 5.15
C ASP A 171 -12.12 21.02 5.78
N PRO A 172 -10.85 21.20 5.37
CA PRO A 172 -9.71 20.47 5.93
C PRO A 172 -9.62 20.58 7.46
N LYS A 173 -10.07 21.70 8.04
CA LYS A 173 -10.05 21.89 9.50
C LYS A 173 -11.05 21.01 10.23
N ARG A 174 -12.20 20.70 9.63
CA ARG A 174 -13.17 19.75 10.20
C ARG A 174 -12.61 18.33 10.23
N ILE A 175 -11.93 17.92 9.16
CA ILE A 175 -11.27 16.61 9.10
C ILE A 175 -10.20 16.49 10.20
N GLU A 176 -9.41 17.54 10.43
CA GLU A 176 -8.41 17.56 11.51
C GLU A 176 -9.06 17.45 12.90
N GLN A 177 -10.17 18.16 13.13
CA GLN A 177 -10.91 18.12 14.38
C GLN A 177 -11.53 16.73 14.63
N ASP A 178 -12.21 16.16 13.64
CA ASP A 178 -12.83 14.83 13.72
C ASP A 178 -11.78 13.75 13.96
N LEU A 179 -10.63 13.84 13.28
CA LEU A 179 -9.51 12.92 13.47
C LEU A 179 -8.89 13.06 14.86
N ALA A 180 -8.68 14.28 15.35
CA ALA A 180 -8.17 14.53 16.70
C ALA A 180 -9.13 14.00 17.79
N GLU A 181 -10.44 14.14 17.58
CA GLU A 181 -11.45 13.62 18.48
C GLU A 181 -11.46 12.08 18.49
N GLN A 182 -11.40 11.44 17.32
CA GLN A 182 -11.33 9.98 17.21
C GLN A 182 -10.05 9.39 17.81
N ILE A 183 -8.89 10.03 17.61
CA ILE A 183 -7.63 9.62 18.23
C ILE A 183 -7.72 9.75 19.77
N SER A 184 -8.32 10.85 20.25
CA SER A 184 -8.56 11.05 21.69
C SER A 184 -9.51 10.01 22.28
N ALA A 185 -10.58 9.65 21.56
CA ALA A 185 -11.57 8.67 21.97
C ALA A 185 -11.03 7.23 21.97
N SER A 186 -10.17 6.89 21.00
CA SER A 186 -9.55 5.57 20.86
C SER A 186 -8.36 5.34 21.80
N MET A 187 -7.80 6.40 22.41
CA MET A 187 -6.69 6.31 23.38
C MET A 187 -7.08 6.76 24.81
N PRO A 188 -7.97 6.03 25.52
CA PRO A 188 -8.40 6.39 26.87
C PRO A 188 -7.27 6.39 27.91
N GLN A 189 -6.18 5.64 27.70
CA GLN A 189 -5.04 5.57 28.64
C GLN A 189 -4.22 6.86 28.78
N PHE A 190 -4.18 7.74 27.76
CA PHE A 190 -3.43 9.01 27.84
C PHE A 190 -4.17 10.06 28.67
N GLN A 191 -5.51 10.02 28.68
CA GLN A 191 -6.34 10.94 29.47
C GLN A 191 -6.14 10.72 30.98
N LEU A 192 -5.99 9.46 31.42
CA LEU A 192 -5.75 9.11 32.82
C LEU A 192 -4.39 9.59 33.33
N ARG A 193 -3.34 9.54 32.49
CA ARG A 193 -2.01 10.05 32.85
C ARG A 193 -2.00 11.58 32.99
N ARG A 194 -2.64 12.31 32.07
CA ARG A 194 -2.69 13.79 32.13
C ARG A 194 -3.40 14.29 33.39
N ARG A 195 -4.52 13.65 33.75
CA ARG A 195 -5.30 13.99 34.96
C ARG A 195 -4.49 13.78 36.24
N LYS A 196 -3.76 12.66 36.33
CA LYS A 196 -2.91 12.33 37.49
C LYS A 196 -1.72 13.30 37.68
N TYR A 197 -1.22 13.92 36.61
CA TYR A 197 -0.17 14.93 36.69
C TYR A 197 -0.72 16.31 37.09
N ILE A 198 -1.93 16.67 36.63
CA ILE A 198 -2.58 17.93 37.00
C ILE A 198 -2.98 17.91 38.48
N ASP A 199 -3.57 16.82 38.97
CA ASP A 199 -3.95 16.69 40.38
C ASP A 199 -2.74 16.69 41.33
N LYS A 200 -1.57 16.23 40.87
CA LYS A 200 -0.32 16.25 41.65
C LYS A 200 0.42 17.59 41.60
N ALA A 201 0.11 18.44 40.62
CA ALA A 201 0.68 19.79 40.51
C ALA A 201 -0.15 20.85 41.27
N VAL A 202 -1.39 20.52 41.62
CA VAL A 202 -2.34 21.40 42.33
C VAL A 202 -2.45 21.05 43.81
N SER A 203 -1.89 19.91 44.25
CA SER A 203 -1.80 19.48 45.65
C SER A 203 -0.41 19.69 46.24
#